data_AF-A0A0H3KBH9-F1
#
_entry.id   AF-A0A0H3KBH9-F1
#
_cell.length_a   1.000
_cell.length_b   1.000
_cell.length_c   1.000
_cell.angle_alpha   90.00
_cell.angle_beta   90.00
_cell.angle_gamma   90.00
#
_symmetry.space_group_name_H-M   'P 1'
#
loop_
_entity.id
_entity.type
_entity.pdbx_description
1 polymer ?
#
loop_
_entity_poly.entity_id
_entity_poly.type
_entity_poly.pdbx_seq_one_letter_code
_entity_poly.pdbx_strand_id
1 'polypeptide(L)'
;MLKHGLAVLFASVALAAHAQSPAPAAVAWEIQVVRDGQTIDTFQQQTTVGQTRTDTHRYPSAVPVGCGNAARVVPTERSRAVTVAPLAVDTAAGTVSLALDVQETLDDESARQSDPCMPASPRQIVASHPGLSVGADAWTDWTLVEQHPHLVYRVRAHVAKD
;
A
#
# COMPACT_ATOMS: atom_id res chain seq x y z
N MET A 1 16.34 -39.24 -76.70
CA MET A 1 15.32 -39.25 -75.63
C MET A 1 15.97 -38.74 -74.35
N LEU A 2 15.70 -37.49 -73.98
CA LEU A 2 16.35 -36.79 -72.87
C LEU A 2 15.29 -36.60 -71.77
N LYS A 3 15.46 -37.24 -70.61
CA LYS A 3 14.58 -37.11 -69.44
C LYS A 3 15.33 -36.28 -68.38
N HIS A 4 14.94 -35.03 -68.20
CA HIS A 4 15.38 -34.22 -67.05
C HIS A 4 14.19 -34.08 -66.09
N GLY A 5 14.29 -34.74 -64.94
CA GLY A 5 13.37 -34.54 -63.82
C GLY A 5 13.80 -33.34 -63.00
N LEU A 6 12.92 -32.34 -62.87
CA LEU A 6 13.12 -31.15 -62.05
C LEU A 6 12.62 -31.46 -60.62
N ALA A 7 13.52 -31.46 -59.65
CA ALA A 7 13.17 -31.56 -58.23
C ALA A 7 12.95 -30.14 -57.67
N VAL A 8 11.76 -29.85 -57.16
CA VAL A 8 11.42 -28.60 -56.49
C VAL A 8 11.55 -28.81 -54.98
N LEU A 9 12.56 -28.19 -54.37
CA LEU A 9 12.73 -28.13 -52.92
C LEU A 9 11.93 -26.93 -52.38
N PHE A 10 10.85 -27.21 -51.64
CA PHE A 10 10.14 -26.21 -50.85
C PHE A 10 10.91 -25.95 -49.55
N ALA A 11 11.59 -24.80 -49.48
CA ALA A 11 12.20 -24.31 -48.26
C ALA A 11 11.14 -23.56 -47.42
N SER A 12 10.63 -24.20 -46.38
CA SER A 12 9.73 -23.58 -45.40
C SER A 12 10.55 -22.71 -44.46
N VAL A 13 10.44 -21.38 -44.60
CA VAL A 13 11.05 -20.42 -43.68
C VAL A 13 10.14 -20.27 -42.47
N ALA A 14 10.51 -20.86 -41.34
CA ALA A 14 9.80 -20.66 -40.08
C ALA A 14 10.18 -19.28 -39.50
N LEU A 15 9.29 -18.29 -39.64
CA LEU A 15 9.40 -17.04 -38.89
C LEU A 15 9.00 -17.29 -37.43
N ALA A 16 9.99 -17.43 -36.56
CA ALA A 16 9.79 -17.39 -35.12
C ALA A 16 9.53 -15.93 -34.70
N ALA A 17 8.27 -15.51 -34.65
CA ALA A 17 7.88 -14.25 -34.03
C ALA A 17 8.01 -14.39 -32.51
N HIS A 18 9.06 -13.81 -31.92
CA HIS A 18 9.17 -13.69 -30.48
C HIS A 18 8.28 -12.52 -30.03
N ALA A 19 7.12 -12.84 -29.48
CA ALA A 19 6.31 -11.87 -28.75
C ALA A 19 7.08 -11.47 -27.48
N GLN A 20 7.86 -10.39 -27.56
CA GLN A 20 8.44 -9.76 -26.38
C GLN A 20 7.30 -9.05 -25.64
N SER A 21 6.73 -9.71 -24.64
CA SER A 21 5.83 -9.03 -23.70
C SER A 21 6.60 -7.89 -23.04
N PRO A 22 6.03 -6.67 -22.96
CA PRO A 22 6.67 -5.57 -22.25
C PRO A 22 6.97 -5.97 -20.81
N ALA A 23 8.08 -5.48 -20.26
CA ALA A 23 8.37 -5.67 -18.84
C ALA A 23 7.22 -5.06 -17.99
N PRO A 24 6.84 -5.68 -16.86
CA PRO A 24 5.82 -5.11 -16.00
C PRO A 24 6.23 -3.72 -15.50
N ALA A 25 5.28 -2.79 -15.48
CA ALA A 25 5.53 -1.41 -15.05
C ALA A 25 5.95 -1.33 -13.58
N ALA A 26 6.88 -0.44 -13.27
CA ALA A 26 7.16 -0.05 -11.90
C ALA A 26 6.24 1.10 -11.48
N VAL A 27 5.67 1.04 -10.28
CA VAL A 27 4.77 2.05 -9.73
C VAL A 27 5.42 2.68 -8.51
N ALA A 28 5.64 3.99 -8.58
CA ALA A 28 5.97 4.80 -7.42
C ALA A 28 4.68 5.15 -6.68
N TRP A 29 4.64 4.91 -5.38
CA TRP A 29 3.48 5.16 -4.54
C TRP A 29 3.88 5.88 -3.25
N GLU A 30 2.96 6.67 -2.73
CA GLU A 30 3.08 7.33 -1.44
C GLU A 30 1.76 7.22 -0.68
N ILE A 31 1.86 6.99 0.62
CA ILE A 31 0.75 6.94 1.55
C ILE A 31 1.03 7.90 2.70
N GLN A 32 0.16 8.89 2.88
CA GLN A 32 0.14 9.72 4.06
C GLN A 32 -0.89 9.18 5.04
N VAL A 33 -0.45 8.94 6.27
CA VAL A 33 -1.36 8.56 7.35
C VAL A 33 -1.81 9.82 8.05
N VAL A 34 -3.10 10.10 7.99
CA VAL A 34 -3.70 11.31 8.52
C VAL A 34 -4.60 10.94 9.69
N ARG A 35 -4.27 11.43 10.87
CA ARG A 35 -5.07 11.30 12.08
C ARG A 35 -5.65 12.64 12.47
N ASP A 36 -6.97 12.71 12.59
CA ASP A 36 -7.71 13.93 12.98
C ASP A 36 -7.29 15.17 12.17
N GLY A 37 -7.00 14.98 10.87
CA GLY A 37 -6.57 16.03 9.94
C GLY A 37 -5.07 16.34 9.90
N GLN A 38 -4.26 15.68 10.72
CA GLN A 38 -2.80 15.86 10.74
C GLN A 38 -2.08 14.65 10.14
N THR A 39 -1.12 14.87 9.24
CA THR A 39 -0.23 13.81 8.77
C THR A 39 0.71 13.40 9.89
N ILE A 40 0.63 12.14 10.31
CA ILE A 40 1.41 11.58 11.41
C ILE A 40 2.49 10.58 10.94
N ASP A 41 2.42 10.15 9.68
CA ASP A 41 3.36 9.20 9.10
C ASP A 41 3.30 9.25 7.56
N THR A 42 4.34 8.77 6.90
CA THR A 42 4.40 8.70 5.44
C THR A 42 5.19 7.49 5.00
N PHE A 43 4.61 6.69 4.12
CA PHE A 43 5.26 5.57 3.45
C PHE A 43 5.44 5.89 1.98
N GLN A 44 6.59 5.54 1.41
CA GLN A 44 6.84 5.73 -0.01
C GLN A 44 7.79 4.66 -0.53
N GLN A 45 7.46 4.07 -1.67
CA GLN A 45 8.32 3.11 -2.35
C GLN A 45 8.02 3.09 -3.86
N GLN A 46 8.85 2.36 -4.58
CA GLN A 46 8.55 1.89 -5.93
C GLN A 46 8.36 0.37 -5.90
N THR A 47 7.28 -0.13 -6.51
CA THR A 47 6.96 -1.56 -6.57
C THR A 47 6.49 -1.93 -7.96
N THR A 48 7.00 -3.03 -8.49
CA THR A 48 6.61 -3.52 -9.82
C THR A 48 5.23 -4.16 -9.78
N VAL A 49 4.43 -3.95 -10.83
CA VAL A 49 3.11 -4.59 -10.98
C VAL A 49 3.22 -6.11 -10.84
N GLY A 50 2.33 -6.68 -10.02
CA GLY A 50 2.34 -8.10 -9.67
C GLY A 50 3.29 -8.48 -8.52
N GLN A 51 4.01 -7.51 -7.96
CA GLN A 51 4.79 -7.68 -6.74
C GLN A 51 4.12 -6.98 -5.55
N THR A 52 4.54 -7.37 -4.36
CA THR A 52 4.03 -6.84 -3.10
C THR A 52 5.20 -6.36 -2.24
N ARG A 53 5.01 -5.24 -1.54
CA ARG A 53 5.98 -4.71 -0.58
C ARG A 53 5.30 -4.37 0.74
N THR A 54 5.90 -4.80 1.83
CA THR A 54 5.51 -4.39 3.19
C THR A 54 6.58 -3.48 3.77
N ASP A 55 6.14 -2.39 4.38
CA ASP A 55 6.96 -1.51 5.20
C ASP A 55 6.36 -1.39 6.59
N THR A 56 7.20 -1.19 7.61
CA THR A 56 6.76 -1.09 9.00
C THR A 56 7.52 0.01 9.72
N HIS A 57 6.79 1.03 10.14
CA HIS A 57 7.31 2.11 10.96
C HIS A 57 6.97 1.86 12.43
N ARG A 58 7.90 2.25 13.30
CA ARG A 58 7.67 2.33 14.74
C ARG A 58 7.65 3.79 15.16
N TYR A 59 6.75 4.13 16.07
CA TYR A 59 6.59 5.50 16.53
C TYR A 59 6.43 5.56 18.05
N PRO A 60 6.96 6.62 18.68
CA PRO A 60 6.83 6.80 20.11
C PRO A 60 5.37 7.03 20.49
N SER A 61 5.00 6.51 21.65
CA SER A 61 3.71 6.71 22.27
C SER A 61 3.92 6.91 23.77
N ALA A 62 2.89 7.33 24.48
CA ALA A 62 2.93 7.40 25.92
C ALA A 62 1.53 7.19 26.49
N VAL A 63 1.44 6.49 27.62
CA VAL A 63 0.16 6.17 28.26
C VAL A 63 0.13 6.68 29.70
N PRO A 64 -0.95 7.35 30.13
CA PRO A 64 -1.12 7.71 31.53
C PRO A 64 -1.43 6.45 32.36
N VAL A 65 -0.76 6.30 33.50
CA VAL A 65 -0.98 5.18 34.43
C VAL A 65 -1.01 5.67 35.88
N GLY A 66 -1.77 4.97 36.72
CA GLY A 66 -1.86 5.25 38.15
C GLY A 66 -2.82 6.39 38.49
N CYS A 67 -2.99 6.61 39.80
CA CYS A 67 -3.90 7.62 40.36
C CYS A 67 -3.23 8.47 41.43
N GLY A 68 -3.75 9.68 41.66
CA GLY A 68 -3.27 10.60 42.68
C GLY A 68 -1.78 10.90 42.55
N ASN A 69 -1.05 10.87 43.66
CA ASN A 69 0.39 11.16 43.69
C ASN A 69 1.27 10.11 42.99
N ALA A 70 0.69 8.97 42.57
CA ALA A 70 1.40 7.93 41.82
C ALA A 70 1.15 8.00 40.30
N ALA A 71 0.31 8.95 39.85
CA ALA A 71 0.02 9.15 38.45
C ALA A 71 1.28 9.57 37.68
N ARG A 72 1.53 8.93 36.54
CA ARG A 72 2.67 9.23 35.67
C ARG A 72 2.38 8.87 34.23
N VAL A 73 3.14 9.46 33.32
CA VAL A 73 3.14 9.11 31.90
C VAL A 73 4.24 8.10 31.64
N VAL A 74 3.90 6.93 31.10
CA VAL A 74 4.85 5.87 30.76
C VAL A 74 5.09 5.87 29.25
N PRO A 75 6.33 6.08 28.78
CA PRO A 75 6.67 5.93 27.38
C PRO A 75 6.39 4.50 26.89
N THR A 76 5.88 4.39 25.69
CA THR A 76 5.65 3.14 24.99
C THR A 76 6.00 3.30 23.51
N GLU A 77 5.83 2.24 22.74
CA GLU A 77 6.10 2.22 21.31
C GLU A 77 4.93 1.56 20.60
N ARG A 78 4.55 2.12 19.45
CA ARG A 78 3.56 1.54 18.54
C ARG A 78 4.21 1.24 17.21
N SER A 79 3.56 0.37 16.44
CA SER A 79 3.97 0.05 15.08
C SER A 79 2.80 0.19 14.13
N ARG A 80 3.15 0.51 12.89
CA ARG A 80 2.26 0.56 11.75
C ARG A 80 2.93 -0.17 10.59
N ALA A 81 2.26 -1.19 10.09
CA ALA A 81 2.67 -1.94 8.91
C ALA A 81 1.70 -1.65 7.77
N VAL A 82 2.28 -1.41 6.58
CA VAL A 82 1.54 -1.16 5.34
C VAL A 82 2.10 -2.09 4.29
N THR A 83 1.22 -2.86 3.66
CA THR A 83 1.53 -3.72 2.52
C THR A 83 0.83 -3.17 1.28
N VAL A 84 1.59 -2.98 0.21
CA VAL A 84 1.11 -2.43 -1.05
C VAL A 84 1.45 -3.37 -2.19
N ALA A 85 0.48 -3.67 -3.04
CA ALA A 85 0.67 -4.45 -4.25
C ALA A 85 0.02 -3.74 -5.45
N PRO A 86 0.80 -3.20 -6.40
CA PRO A 86 0.25 -2.70 -7.65
C PRO A 86 -0.29 -3.85 -8.51
N LEU A 87 -1.58 -3.77 -8.86
CA LEU A 87 -2.30 -4.82 -9.55
C LEU A 87 -2.37 -4.59 -11.06
N ALA A 88 -2.63 -3.34 -11.46
CA ALA A 88 -2.78 -2.96 -12.85
C ALA A 88 -2.53 -1.47 -13.03
N VAL A 89 -2.12 -1.10 -14.24
CA VAL A 89 -2.01 0.29 -14.70
C VAL A 89 -2.97 0.45 -15.87
N ASP A 90 -3.90 1.39 -15.76
CA ASP A 90 -4.70 1.85 -16.89
C ASP A 90 -4.09 3.15 -17.41
N THR A 91 -3.34 3.03 -18.51
CA THR A 91 -2.67 4.18 -19.14
C THR A 91 -3.64 5.10 -19.86
N ALA A 92 -4.81 4.62 -20.28
CA ALA A 92 -5.82 5.43 -20.95
C ALA A 92 -6.58 6.31 -19.94
N ALA A 93 -6.87 5.75 -18.76
CA ALA A 93 -7.51 6.48 -17.65
C ALA A 93 -6.50 7.24 -16.77
N GLY A 94 -5.21 6.94 -16.88
CA GLY A 94 -4.18 7.53 -16.01
C GLY A 94 -4.31 7.09 -14.56
N THR A 95 -4.75 5.85 -14.32
CA THR A 95 -4.99 5.30 -12.97
C THR A 95 -4.15 4.06 -12.70
N VAL A 96 -3.78 3.86 -11.44
CA VAL A 96 -3.16 2.63 -10.95
C VAL A 96 -4.12 1.95 -9.98
N SER A 97 -4.30 0.64 -10.09
CA SER A 97 -5.03 -0.15 -9.11
C SER A 97 -4.05 -0.75 -8.10
N LEU A 98 -4.28 -0.50 -6.80
CA LEU A 98 -3.45 -0.99 -5.70
C LEU A 98 -4.27 -1.89 -4.76
N ALA A 99 -3.76 -3.07 -4.43
CA ALA A 99 -4.17 -3.74 -3.19
C ALA A 99 -3.37 -3.16 -2.01
N LEU A 100 -4.07 -2.91 -0.90
CA LEU A 100 -3.52 -2.35 0.32
C LEU A 100 -3.95 -3.22 1.51
N ASP A 101 -3.01 -3.54 2.39
CA ASP A 101 -3.29 -4.14 3.69
C ASP A 101 -2.56 -3.35 4.77
N VAL A 102 -3.25 -3.06 5.87
CA VAL A 102 -2.73 -2.27 6.99
C VAL A 102 -2.94 -3.03 8.28
N GLN A 103 -1.90 -3.03 9.12
CA GLN A 103 -1.99 -3.45 10.50
C GLN A 103 -1.32 -2.39 11.39
N GLU A 104 -2.07 -1.84 12.35
CA GLU A 104 -1.50 -0.90 13.32
C GLU A 104 -2.17 -0.99 14.68
N THR A 105 -1.47 -0.48 15.70
CA THR A 105 -2.03 -0.25 17.03
C THR A 105 -2.04 1.25 17.28
N LEU A 106 -3.22 1.83 17.44
CA LEU A 106 -3.45 3.26 17.59
C LEU A 106 -3.84 3.58 19.03
N ASP A 107 -3.21 4.59 19.63
CA ASP A 107 -3.68 5.09 20.93
C ASP A 107 -5.02 5.78 20.77
N ASP A 108 -6.00 5.36 21.58
CA ASP A 108 -7.38 5.81 21.50
C ASP A 108 -7.82 6.36 22.86
N GLU A 109 -7.64 7.68 23.03
CA GLU A 109 -8.05 8.40 24.24
C GLU A 109 -9.58 8.39 24.46
N SER A 110 -10.35 8.06 23.42
CA SER A 110 -11.81 7.94 23.54
C SER A 110 -12.29 6.55 23.96
N ALA A 111 -11.38 5.57 24.02
CA ALA A 111 -11.72 4.23 24.46
C ALA A 111 -12.19 4.25 25.91
N ARG A 112 -13.31 3.57 26.18
CA ARG A 112 -13.87 3.50 27.54
C ARG A 112 -12.89 2.79 28.47
N GLN A 113 -12.48 3.50 29.52
CA GLN A 113 -11.71 2.93 30.62
C GLN A 113 -12.63 2.20 31.59
N SER A 114 -12.24 0.97 31.96
CA SER A 114 -12.90 0.21 33.03
C SER A 114 -12.41 0.64 34.42
N ASP A 115 -11.18 1.15 34.51
CA ASP A 115 -10.54 1.64 35.73
C ASP A 115 -9.81 2.96 35.40
N PRO A 116 -10.12 4.09 36.09
CA PRO A 116 -9.48 5.38 35.84
C PRO A 116 -7.98 5.41 36.18
N CYS A 117 -7.46 4.42 36.91
CA CYS A 117 -6.04 4.28 37.22
C CYS A 117 -5.28 3.46 36.16
N MET A 118 -5.97 2.89 35.19
CA MET A 118 -5.40 2.09 34.11
C MET A 118 -5.42 2.87 32.79
N PRO A 119 -4.42 2.68 31.93
CA PRO A 119 -4.42 3.32 30.62
C PRO A 119 -5.59 2.83 29.77
N ALA A 120 -6.08 3.69 28.89
CA ALA A 120 -7.04 3.28 27.88
C ALA A 120 -6.42 2.18 27.01
N SER A 121 -7.21 1.15 26.66
CA SER A 121 -6.73 0.12 25.76
C SER A 121 -6.56 0.70 24.36
N PRO A 122 -5.42 0.49 23.70
CA PRO A 122 -5.24 0.97 22.34
C PRO A 122 -6.16 0.21 21.38
N ARG A 123 -6.47 0.84 20.25
CA ARG A 123 -7.28 0.25 19.19
C ARG A 123 -6.37 -0.51 18.22
N GLN A 124 -6.65 -1.79 18.00
CA GLN A 124 -6.00 -2.55 16.94
C GLN A 124 -6.76 -2.34 15.63
N ILE A 125 -6.05 -1.97 14.57
CA ILE A 125 -6.59 -1.77 13.23
C ILE A 125 -6.01 -2.86 12.33
N VAL A 126 -6.91 -3.57 11.63
CA VAL A 126 -6.57 -4.47 10.53
C VAL A 126 -7.55 -4.16 9.41
N ALA A 127 -7.05 -3.61 8.30
CA ALA A 127 -7.88 -3.14 7.20
C ALA A 127 -7.25 -3.51 5.86
N SER A 128 -8.09 -3.80 4.88
CA SER A 128 -7.65 -4.11 3.52
C SER A 128 -8.51 -3.43 2.47
N HIS A 129 -7.89 -3.07 1.35
CA HIS A 129 -8.57 -2.58 0.15
C HIS A 129 -8.03 -3.35 -1.06
N PRO A 130 -8.82 -4.21 -1.71
CA PRO A 130 -8.30 -5.18 -2.68
C PRO A 130 -8.00 -4.61 -4.07
N GLY A 131 -8.27 -3.33 -4.33
CA GLY A 131 -8.07 -2.70 -5.64
C GLY A 131 -8.45 -1.22 -5.64
N LEU A 132 -7.78 -0.41 -4.83
CA LEU A 132 -7.98 1.03 -4.77
C LEU A 132 -7.50 1.64 -6.08
N SER A 133 -8.41 2.28 -6.80
CA SER A 133 -8.05 3.04 -8.00
C SER A 133 -7.52 4.40 -7.58
N VAL A 134 -6.25 4.66 -7.85
CA VAL A 134 -5.56 5.92 -7.57
C VAL A 134 -5.22 6.60 -8.88
N GLY A 135 -5.66 7.86 -9.02
CA GLY A 135 -5.28 8.70 -10.16
C GLY A 135 -3.82 9.12 -10.09
N ALA A 136 -3.18 9.23 -11.26
CA ALA A 136 -1.85 9.80 -11.38
C ALA A 136 -1.84 11.22 -10.78
N ASP A 137 -0.93 11.45 -9.83
CA ASP A 137 -0.67 12.74 -9.16
C ASP A 137 -1.77 13.28 -8.22
N ALA A 138 -2.92 12.62 -8.11
CA ALA A 138 -3.99 12.99 -7.18
C ALA A 138 -3.99 12.12 -5.91
N TRP A 139 -4.36 12.73 -4.78
CA TRP A 139 -4.61 11.99 -3.54
C TRP A 139 -5.98 11.34 -3.58
N THR A 140 -6.02 10.04 -3.25
CA THR A 140 -7.25 9.28 -3.01
C THR A 140 -7.30 8.93 -1.54
N ASP A 141 -8.39 9.29 -0.88
CA ASP A 141 -8.55 9.06 0.55
C ASP A 141 -9.19 7.68 0.79
N TRP A 142 -8.57 6.87 1.63
CA TRP A 142 -9.11 5.62 2.15
C TRP A 142 -9.30 5.75 3.66
N THR A 143 -10.55 5.93 4.10
CA THR A 143 -10.88 6.06 5.52
C THR A 143 -10.89 4.70 6.20
N LEU A 144 -10.04 4.52 7.22
CA LEU A 144 -9.99 3.30 8.03
C LEU A 144 -10.84 3.43 9.29
N VAL A 145 -10.94 4.65 9.84
CA VAL A 145 -11.74 4.95 11.02
C VAL A 145 -12.47 6.27 10.82
N GLU A 146 -13.80 6.21 10.78
CA GLU A 146 -14.67 7.39 10.61
C GLU A 146 -14.82 8.23 11.90
N GLN A 147 -14.83 7.56 13.05
CA GLN A 147 -15.03 8.18 14.37
C GLN A 147 -13.70 8.59 15.00
N HIS A 148 -13.73 9.39 16.06
CA HIS A 148 -12.49 9.77 16.76
C HIS A 148 -11.76 8.52 17.35
N PRO A 149 -10.41 8.47 17.25
CA PRO A 149 -9.59 9.27 16.34
C PRO A 149 -9.88 8.94 14.87
N HIS A 150 -10.17 9.97 14.07
CA HIS A 150 -10.47 9.81 12.65
C HIS A 150 -9.17 9.49 11.91
N LEU A 151 -9.15 8.39 11.16
CA LEU A 151 -7.94 7.86 10.53
C LEU A 151 -8.18 7.64 9.04
N VAL A 152 -7.42 8.38 8.23
CA VAL A 152 -7.45 8.32 6.76
C VAL A 152 -6.07 8.02 6.23
N TYR A 153 -6.00 7.08 5.30
CA TYR A 153 -4.82 6.80 4.51
C TYR A 153 -5.01 7.48 3.16
N ARG A 154 -4.27 8.56 2.93
CA ARG A 154 -4.29 9.26 1.63
C ARG A 154 -3.24 8.60 0.76
N VAL A 155 -3.65 8.11 -0.40
CA VAL A 155 -2.82 7.30 -1.29
C VAL A 155 -2.67 8.03 -2.61
N ARG A 156 -1.46 8.08 -3.15
CA ARG A 156 -1.19 8.48 -4.52
C ARG A 156 -0.22 7.51 -5.16
N ALA A 157 -0.33 7.33 -6.47
CA ALA A 157 0.59 6.50 -7.22
C ALA A 157 0.72 6.95 -8.66
N HIS A 158 1.87 6.67 -9.27
CA HIS A 158 2.12 6.89 -10.68
C HIS A 158 3.10 5.83 -11.21
N VAL A 159 3.09 5.60 -12.51
CA VAL A 159 4.11 4.78 -13.16
C VAL A 159 5.44 5.50 -13.07
N ALA A 160 6.45 4.84 -12.50
CA ALA A 160 7.79 5.38 -12.42
C ALA A 160 8.36 5.54 -13.85
N LYS A 161 9.07 6.64 -14.08
CA LYS A 161 9.83 6.82 -15.32
C LYS A 161 11.14 6.05 -15.21
N ASP A 162 11.50 5.34 -16.26
CA ASP A 162 12.82 4.73 -16.43
C ASP A 162 13.94 5.77 -16.52
#